data_AF-A0A0K0EHI2-F1
#
_entry.id   AF-A0A0K0EHI2-F1
#
_cell.length_a   1.000
_cell.length_b   1.000
_cell.length_c   1.000
_cell.angle_alpha   90.00
_cell.angle_beta   90.00
_cell.angle_gamma   90.00
#
_symmetry.space_group_name_H-M   'P 1'
#
loop_
_entity.id
_entity.type
_entity.pdbx_description
1 polymer ?
#
loop_
_entity_poly.entity_id
_entity_poly.type
_entity_poly.pdbx_seq_one_letter_code
_entity_poly.pdbx_strand_id
1 'polypeptide(L)'
;MSSYITRTERSGSIFYRITGLIRSGQIKWKDRPIWYDVYASHPPYHEPIWNAKMPKHGEPVRPIFYPEDIERAKKFREKKVSKPSAELSDEV
;
A
#
# COMPACT_ATOMS: atom_id res chain seq x y z
N MET A 1 -22.23 25.04 3.86
CA MET A 1 -21.13 25.10 2.86
C MET A 1 -19.97 24.14 3.17
N SER A 2 -19.57 23.93 4.43
CA SER A 2 -18.44 23.04 4.80
C SER A 2 -18.63 21.54 4.48
N SER A 3 -19.84 20.99 4.65
CA SER A 3 -20.15 19.57 4.42
C SER A 3 -19.82 19.04 3.01
N TYR A 4 -19.89 19.91 1.99
CA TYR A 4 -19.58 19.52 0.62
C TYR A 4 -18.09 19.24 0.41
N ILE A 5 -17.21 19.99 1.08
CA ILE A 5 -15.76 19.81 0.94
C ILE A 5 -15.30 18.52 1.65
N THR A 6 -15.87 18.21 2.82
CA THR A 6 -15.42 17.07 3.64
C THR A 6 -15.67 15.71 2.99
N ARG A 7 -16.77 15.59 2.22
CA ARG A 7 -17.18 14.38 1.51
C ARG A 7 -16.69 14.31 0.05
N THR A 8 -15.84 15.24 -0.38
CA THR A 8 -15.30 15.23 -1.75
C THR A 8 -13.98 14.46 -1.79
N GLU A 9 -14.04 13.19 -2.17
CA GLU A 9 -12.88 12.30 -2.26
C GLU A 9 -11.84 12.77 -3.30
N ARG A 10 -12.27 13.46 -4.36
CA ARG A 10 -11.38 13.97 -5.42
C ARG A 10 -10.55 15.19 -5.00
N SER A 11 -10.94 15.89 -3.93
CA SER A 11 -10.29 17.12 -3.48
C SER A 11 -9.23 16.81 -2.42
N GLY A 12 -8.09 16.32 -2.88
CA GLY A 12 -6.94 15.99 -2.05
C GLY A 12 -7.16 14.78 -1.15
N SER A 13 -6.30 14.63 -0.13
CA SER A 13 -6.42 13.58 0.88
C SER A 13 -7.34 13.98 2.03
N ILE A 14 -7.67 13.00 2.88
CA ILE A 14 -8.40 13.27 4.14
C ILE A 14 -7.62 14.23 5.06
N PHE A 15 -6.29 14.11 5.10
CA PHE A 15 -5.44 14.93 5.94
C PHE A 15 -5.43 16.38 5.48
N TYR A 16 -5.33 16.61 4.17
CA TYR A 16 -5.40 17.95 3.57
C TYR A 16 -6.73 18.63 3.88
N ARG A 17 -7.86 17.91 3.71
CA ARG A 17 -9.20 18.45 3.97
C ARG A 17 -9.38 18.85 5.44
N ILE A 18 -9.06 17.95 6.38
CA ILE A 18 -9.19 18.24 7.81
C ILE A 18 -8.27 19.39 8.23
N THR A 19 -7.03 19.41 7.75
CA THR A 19 -6.10 20.51 8.04
C THR A 19 -6.63 21.85 7.52
N GLY A 20 -7.23 21.89 6.33
CA GLY A 20 -7.86 23.10 5.80
C GLY A 20 -9.06 23.58 6.62
N LEU A 21 -9.89 22.66 7.14
CA LEU A 21 -11.01 22.99 8.02
C LEU A 21 -10.55 23.54 9.36
N ILE A 22 -9.49 22.96 9.93
CA ILE A 22 -8.87 23.44 11.16
C ILE A 22 -8.29 24.85 10.94
N ARG A 23 -7.53 25.05 9.86
CA ARG A 23 -6.91 26.35 9.52
C ARG A 23 -7.91 27.45 9.21
N SER A 24 -9.06 27.10 8.62
CA SER A 24 -10.16 28.05 8.36
C SER A 24 -11.04 28.31 9.59
N GLY A 25 -10.77 27.65 10.72
CA GLY A 25 -11.53 27.82 11.97
C GLY A 25 -12.89 27.13 11.97
N GLN A 26 -13.21 26.35 10.95
CA GLN A 26 -14.47 25.57 10.88
C GLN A 26 -14.47 24.37 11.83
N ILE A 27 -13.29 23.83 12.13
CA ILE A 27 -13.06 22.82 13.17
C ILE A 27 -12.10 23.42 14.19
N LYS A 28 -12.45 23.37 15.48
CA LYS A 28 -11.52 23.81 16.53
C LYS A 28 -10.38 22.79 16.64
N TRP A 29 -9.18 23.25 16.96
CA TRP A 29 -8.02 22.38 17.17
C TRP A 29 -8.27 21.25 18.20
N LYS A 30 -9.09 21.53 19.22
CA LYS A 30 -9.47 20.57 20.26
C LYS A 30 -10.39 19.46 19.75
N ASP A 31 -11.12 19.72 18.68
CA ASP A 31 -12.11 18.81 18.09
C ASP A 31 -11.52 18.03 16.90
N ARG A 32 -10.19 18.04 16.73
CA ARG A 32 -9.53 17.29 15.66
C ARG A 32 -9.74 15.78 15.86
N PRO A 33 -9.84 15.00 14.78
CA PRO A 33 -9.95 13.55 14.89
C PRO A 33 -8.75 12.93 15.59
N ILE A 34 -8.97 11.85 16.35
CA ILE A 34 -7.91 11.14 17.10
C ILE A 34 -6.76 10.69 16.19
N TRP A 35 -7.08 10.24 14.97
CA TRP A 35 -6.07 9.79 14.00
C TRP A 35 -5.19 10.92 13.46
N TYR A 36 -5.60 12.20 13.59
CA TYR A 36 -4.90 13.34 13.00
C TYR A 36 -3.46 13.44 13.51
N ASP A 37 -3.26 13.26 14.82
CA ASP A 37 -1.95 13.34 15.45
C ASP A 37 -1.04 12.18 15.05
N VAL A 38 -1.62 10.98 14.85
CA VAL A 38 -0.91 9.81 14.34
C VAL A 38 -0.44 10.07 12.91
N TYR A 39 -1.32 10.60 12.05
CA TYR A 39 -0.98 10.94 10.67
C TYR A 39 0.08 12.05 10.60
N ALA A 40 -0.04 13.09 11.43
CA ALA A 40 0.90 14.20 11.46
C ALA A 40 2.29 13.80 11.97
N SER A 41 2.37 12.83 12.91
CA SER A 41 3.63 12.31 13.44
C SER A 41 4.28 11.29 12.51
N HIS A 42 3.48 10.43 11.88
CA HIS A 42 3.95 9.33 11.02
C HIS A 42 3.18 9.35 9.69
N PRO A 43 3.46 10.33 8.81
CA PRO A 43 2.77 10.42 7.53
C PRO A 43 3.11 9.22 6.64
N PRO A 44 2.18 8.77 5.77
CA PRO A 44 2.46 7.73 4.80
C PRO A 44 3.51 8.21 3.79
N TYR A 45 4.27 7.27 3.22
CA TYR A 45 5.27 7.58 2.19
C TYR A 45 4.65 8.22 0.94
N HIS A 46 3.44 7.80 0.57
CA HIS A 46 2.65 8.40 -0.49
C HIS A 46 1.32 8.90 0.07
N GLU A 47 1.01 10.16 -0.21
CA GLU A 47 -0.25 10.76 0.19
C GLU A 47 -1.42 10.05 -0.53
N PRO A 48 -2.49 9.66 0.19
CA PRO A 48 -3.65 8.99 -0.39
C PRO A 48 -4.54 10.00 -1.13
N ILE A 49 -4.09 10.41 -2.31
CA ILE A 49 -4.85 11.24 -3.25
C ILE A 49 -5.66 10.37 -4.21
N TRP A 50 -6.81 10.88 -4.65
CA TRP A 50 -7.74 10.14 -5.52
C TRP A 50 -7.08 9.65 -6.83
N ASN A 51 -6.15 10.42 -7.36
CA ASN A 51 -5.42 10.16 -8.60
C ASN A 51 -3.99 9.66 -8.35
N ALA A 52 -3.73 9.03 -7.19
CA ALA A 52 -2.44 8.43 -6.91
C ALA A 52 -2.09 7.43 -8.03
N LYS A 53 -0.91 7.61 -8.64
CA LYS A 53 -0.39 6.69 -9.65
C LYS A 53 0.14 5.43 -8.95
N MET A 54 -0.77 4.56 -8.53
CA MET A 54 -0.42 3.21 -8.10
C MET A 54 -0.08 2.36 -9.34
N PRO A 55 0.76 1.30 -9.20
CA PRO A 55 0.96 0.34 -10.29
C PRO A 55 -0.41 -0.09 -10.79
N LYS A 56 -0.66 0.17 -12.08
CA LYS A 56 -2.01 0.02 -12.64
C LYS A 56 -2.41 -1.44 -12.56
N HIS A 57 -3.67 -1.70 -12.25
CA HIS A 57 -4.26 -3.03 -12.39
C HIS A 57 -4.06 -3.49 -13.85
N GLY A 58 -3.19 -4.48 -14.07
CA GLY A 58 -2.87 -5.01 -15.39
C GLY A 58 -1.51 -4.59 -15.98
N GLU A 59 -0.69 -3.79 -15.29
CA GLU A 59 0.73 -3.72 -15.65
C GLU A 59 1.38 -5.10 -15.41
N PRO A 60 2.03 -5.71 -16.42
CA PRO A 60 2.57 -7.06 -16.27
C PRO A 60 3.71 -7.02 -15.26
N VAL A 61 3.46 -7.57 -14.07
CA VAL A 61 4.50 -7.86 -13.09
C VAL A 61 5.50 -8.79 -13.78
N ARG A 62 6.78 -8.39 -13.77
CA ARG A 62 7.82 -9.20 -14.40
C ARG A 62 7.94 -10.53 -13.63
N PRO A 63 8.00 -11.67 -14.33
CA PRO A 63 8.27 -12.93 -13.67
C PRO A 63 9.65 -12.88 -13.02
N ILE A 64 9.74 -13.39 -11.79
CA ILE A 64 11.00 -13.46 -11.05
C ILE A 64 11.65 -14.78 -11.42
N PHE A 65 12.71 -14.72 -12.25
CA PHE A 65 13.53 -15.87 -12.60
C PHE A 65 14.95 -15.65 -12.11
N TYR A 66 15.54 -16.72 -11.59
CA TYR A 66 16.92 -16.75 -11.16
C TYR A 66 17.77 -17.64 -12.08
N PRO A 67 19.09 -17.42 -12.17
CA PRO A 67 19.98 -18.28 -12.96
C PRO A 67 19.87 -19.76 -12.60
N GLU A 68 19.64 -20.07 -11.31
CA GLU A 68 19.54 -21.45 -10.81
C GLU A 68 18.24 -22.13 -11.26
N ASP A 69 17.22 -21.38 -11.70
CA ASP A 69 15.96 -21.97 -12.18
C ASP A 69 16.16 -22.81 -13.44
N ILE A 70 17.18 -22.50 -14.25
CA ILE A 70 17.56 -23.29 -15.43
C ILE A 70 18.01 -24.70 -15.00
N GLU A 71 18.85 -24.77 -13.98
CA GLU A 71 19.36 -26.04 -13.44
C GLU A 71 18.26 -26.82 -12.70
N ARG A 72 17.43 -26.12 -11.91
CA ARG A 72 16.26 -26.71 -11.26
C ARG A 72 15.31 -27.33 -12.29
N ALA A 73 15.01 -26.63 -13.40
CA ALA A 73 14.14 -27.13 -14.46
C ALA A 73 14.69 -28.38 -15.14
N LYS A 74 15.99 -28.42 -15.45
CA LYS A 74 16.67 -29.63 -15.99
C LYS A 74 16.52 -30.81 -15.01
N LYS A 75 16.82 -30.59 -13.73
CA LYS A 75 16.70 -31.60 -12.67
C LYS A 75 15.27 -32.12 -12.48
N PHE A 76 14.27 -31.24 -12.57
CA PHE A 76 12.85 -31.62 -12.51
C PHE A 76 12.41 -32.44 -13.73
N ARG A 77 12.91 -32.11 -14.93
CA ARG A 77 12.60 -32.85 -16.16
C ARG A 77 13.20 -34.26 -16.16
N GLU A 78 14.41 -34.42 -15.63
CA GLU A 78 15.12 -35.70 -15.55
C GLU A 78 14.58 -36.61 -14.44
N LYS A 79 14.21 -36.04 -13.28
CA LYS A 79 13.67 -36.80 -12.14
C LYS A 79 12.14 -36.87 -12.18
N LYS A 80 11.60 -37.97 -12.73
CA LYS A 80 10.15 -38.33 -12.63
C LYS A 80 9.70 -38.83 -11.25
N VAL A 81 10.55 -38.77 -10.22
CA VAL A 81 10.34 -39.48 -8.94
C VAL A 81 9.73 -38.56 -7.89
N SER A 82 8.76 -39.09 -7.13
CA SER A 82 8.17 -38.48 -5.94
C SER A 82 9.28 -38.12 -4.95
N LYS A 83 9.55 -36.82 -4.79
CA LYS A 83 10.41 -36.34 -3.72
C LYS A 83 9.66 -36.46 -2.39
N PRO A 84 10.36 -36.70 -1.26
CA PRO A 84 9.77 -36.49 0.05
C PRO A 84 9.27 -35.04 0.16
N SER A 85 8.21 -34.85 0.95
CA SER A 85 7.63 -33.52 1.22
C SER A 85 8.72 -32.55 1.66
N ALA A 86 8.78 -31.37 1.03
CA ALA A 86 9.68 -30.32 1.49
C ALA A 86 9.12 -29.77 2.80
N GLU A 87 9.89 -29.86 3.88
CA GLU A 87 9.60 -29.17 5.12
C GLU A 87 9.98 -27.70 4.92
N LEU A 88 8.97 -26.82 4.90
CA LEU A 88 9.16 -25.37 4.74
C LEU A 88 9.47 -24.66 6.07
N SER A 89 9.59 -25.43 7.15
CA SER A 89 9.92 -24.96 8.49
C SER A 89 11.42 -25.11 8.74
N ASP A 90 12.20 -24.20 8.17
CA ASP A 90 13.51 -23.90 8.71
C ASP A 90 13.35 -22.63 9.56
N GLU A 91 13.36 -22.82 10.88
CA GLU A 91 13.46 -21.74 11.85
C GLU A 91 14.80 -21.01 11.63
N VAL A 92 14.73 -19.68 11.56
CA VAL A 92 15.89 -18.79 11.76
C VAL A 92 16.12 -18.64 13.26
#